data_AF-A0A3N8HGX9-F1
#
_entry.id   AF-A0A3N8HGX9-F1
#
_cell.length_a   1.000
_cell.length_b   1.000
_cell.length_c   1.000
_cell.angle_alpha   90.00
_cell.angle_beta   90.00
_cell.angle_gamma   90.00
#
_symmetry.space_group_name_H-M   'P 1'
#
loop_
_entity.id
_entity.type
_entity.pdbx_description
1 polymer ?
#
loop_
_entity_poly.entity_id
_entity_poly.type
_entity_poly.pdbx_seq_one_letter_code
_entity_poly.pdbx_strand_id
1 'polypeptide(L)'
;MVVRERLCVELGAIRLRWDDWCARRGLTAGEGVRQLIATAIGGDADGESGTTICRLPLPIVGEPRHRIEIRLTSAELNAVERCAAAMGLRSNRWIVSLVRAQLSREPQLGEPELSALSVSNQRLAEIGRLLGQLARADETELVRRDLMSEWAELRKRVDEHLRTVAAIMRANLDRWSR
;
A
#
# COMPACT_ATOMS: atom_id res chain seq x y z
N MET A 1 31.45 -5.98 -5.56
CA MET A 1 31.70 -4.82 -6.46
C MET A 1 30.67 -4.89 -7.57
N VAL A 2 29.76 -3.91 -7.68
CA VAL A 2 28.83 -3.85 -8.82
C VAL A 2 29.61 -3.30 -10.02
N VAL A 3 29.76 -4.10 -11.06
CA VAL A 3 30.39 -3.66 -12.32
C VAL A 3 29.51 -2.58 -12.93
N ARG A 4 30.08 -1.37 -13.12
CA ARG A 4 29.38 -0.25 -13.75
C ARG A 4 29.71 -0.26 -15.23
N GLU A 5 28.86 -0.89 -16.02
CA GLU A 5 28.91 -0.78 -17.48
C GLU A 5 28.42 0.62 -17.89
N ARG A 6 29.13 1.26 -18.83
CA ARG A 6 28.84 2.62 -19.28
C ARG A 6 28.45 2.60 -20.75
N LEU A 7 27.31 3.21 -21.07
CA LEU A 7 26.86 3.49 -22.43
C LEU A 7 27.06 5.00 -22.70
N CYS A 8 27.89 5.34 -23.69
CA CYS A 8 28.04 6.71 -24.18
C CYS A 8 27.19 6.88 -25.44
N VAL A 9 26.32 7.90 -25.45
CA VAL A 9 25.42 8.20 -26.57
C VAL A 9 25.59 9.65 -26.97
N GLU A 10 25.81 9.90 -28.27
CA GLU A 10 25.83 11.25 -28.83
C GLU A 10 24.42 11.70 -29.18
N LEU A 11 23.92 12.69 -28.43
CA LEU A 11 22.56 13.22 -28.60
C LEU A 11 22.48 14.39 -29.60
N GLY A 12 23.61 14.99 -29.98
CA GLY A 12 23.67 16.11 -30.92
C GLY A 12 22.68 17.22 -30.59
N ALA A 13 21.91 17.67 -31.59
CA ALA A 13 20.93 18.75 -31.46
C ALA A 13 19.71 18.40 -30.56
N ILE A 14 19.45 17.11 -30.30
CA ILE A 14 18.29 16.70 -29.47
C ILE A 14 18.55 16.87 -27.97
N ARG A 15 19.82 17.08 -27.57
CA ARG A 15 20.23 17.22 -26.16
C ARG A 15 19.45 18.31 -25.42
N LEU A 16 19.20 19.45 -26.05
CA LEU A 16 18.43 20.54 -25.45
C LEU A 16 16.99 20.13 -25.13
N ARG A 17 16.31 19.47 -26.08
CA ARG A 17 14.93 18.99 -25.87
C ARG A 17 14.88 17.87 -24.84
N TRP A 18 15.94 17.07 -24.78
CA TRP A 18 16.11 16.01 -23.80
C TRP A 18 16.31 16.54 -22.38
N ASP A 19 17.19 17.54 -22.21
CA ASP A 19 17.45 18.17 -20.92
C ASP A 19 16.20 18.87 -20.38
N ASP A 20 15.45 19.57 -21.23
CA ASP A 20 14.14 20.16 -20.87
C ASP A 20 13.11 19.10 -20.44
N TRP A 21 13.09 17.95 -21.13
CA TRP A 21 12.22 16.85 -20.78
C TRP A 21 12.57 16.23 -19.43
N CYS A 22 13.87 16.09 -19.14
CA CYS A 22 14.36 15.60 -17.86
C CYS A 22 14.08 16.60 -16.73
N ALA A 23 14.32 17.90 -16.97
CA ALA A 23 14.10 18.96 -16.00
C ALA A 23 12.63 19.06 -15.55
N ARG A 24 11.69 18.97 -16.50
CA ARG A 24 10.24 18.95 -16.19
C ARG A 24 9.81 17.77 -15.30
N ARG A 25 10.62 16.71 -15.25
CA ARG A 25 10.35 15.49 -14.48
C ARG A 25 11.25 15.34 -13.25
N GLY A 26 12.11 16.32 -12.98
CA GLY A 26 13.08 16.26 -11.88
C GLY A 26 14.15 15.17 -12.05
N LEU A 27 14.42 14.75 -13.29
CA LEU A 27 15.36 13.68 -13.62
C LEU A 27 16.70 14.26 -14.08
N THR A 28 17.80 13.55 -13.83
CA THR A 28 19.08 13.84 -14.51
C THR A 28 19.05 13.26 -15.93
N ALA A 29 19.88 13.79 -16.84
CA ALA A 29 19.97 13.27 -18.21
C ALA A 29 20.25 11.75 -18.25
N GLY A 30 21.08 11.25 -17.33
CA GLY A 30 21.36 9.81 -17.19
C GLY A 30 20.21 9.01 -16.57
N GLU A 31 19.46 9.59 -15.63
CA GLU A 31 18.23 9.00 -15.07
C GLU A 31 17.19 8.79 -16.16
N GLY A 32 16.97 9.82 -16.98
CA GLY A 32 16.01 9.78 -18.08
C GLY A 32 16.36 8.72 -19.12
N VAL A 33 17.66 8.56 -19.46
CA VAL A 33 18.08 7.57 -20.47
C VAL A 33 17.90 6.17 -19.91
N ARG A 34 18.26 5.94 -18.63
CA ARG A 34 17.99 4.65 -17.96
C ARG A 34 16.50 4.34 -17.94
N GLN A 35 15.65 5.31 -17.64
CA GLN A 35 14.20 5.13 -17.64
C GLN A 35 13.67 4.84 -19.04
N LEU A 36 14.15 5.54 -20.07
CA LEU A 36 13.72 5.35 -21.45
C LEU A 36 14.15 3.98 -21.99
N ILE A 37 15.38 3.56 -21.71
CA ILE A 37 15.89 2.22 -22.06
C ILE A 37 15.08 1.15 -21.30
N ALA A 38 14.84 1.33 -20.00
CA ALA A 38 14.05 0.37 -19.21
C ALA A 38 12.61 0.25 -19.75
N THR A 39 11.98 1.34 -20.13
CA THR A 39 10.64 1.32 -20.76
C THR A 39 10.67 0.69 -22.14
N ALA A 40 11.70 0.92 -22.95
CA ALA A 40 11.82 0.33 -24.29
C ALA A 40 12.05 -1.19 -24.22
N ILE A 41 12.93 -1.64 -23.32
CA ILE A 41 13.20 -3.07 -23.10
C ILE A 41 11.99 -3.76 -22.44
N GLY A 42 11.36 -3.09 -21.46
CA GLY A 42 10.14 -3.60 -20.82
C GLY A 42 8.96 -3.68 -21.78
N GLY A 43 8.84 -2.74 -22.72
CA GLY A 43 7.78 -2.71 -23.72
C GLY A 43 7.82 -3.85 -24.74
N ASP A 44 9.00 -4.43 -25.01
CA ASP A 44 9.14 -5.62 -25.87
C ASP A 44 8.81 -6.93 -25.13
N ALA A 45 8.87 -6.93 -23.80
CA ALA A 45 8.50 -8.07 -22.96
C ALA A 45 7.02 -8.06 -22.53
N ASP A 46 6.42 -6.87 -22.42
CA ASP A 46 5.08 -6.67 -21.87
C ASP A 46 4.07 -6.32 -22.97
N GLY A 47 3.66 -7.34 -23.72
CA GLY A 47 2.38 -7.36 -24.44
C GLY A 47 1.16 -7.33 -23.52
N GLU A 48 1.34 -7.22 -22.21
CA GLU A 48 0.29 -6.94 -21.24
C GLU A 48 0.79 -5.84 -20.31
N SER A 49 0.03 -4.76 -20.14
CA SER A 49 0.22 -3.79 -19.06
C SER A 49 -0.07 -4.43 -17.69
N GLY A 50 0.66 -5.47 -17.34
CA GLY A 50 0.73 -6.05 -16.01
C GLY A 50 1.66 -5.17 -15.20
N THR A 51 1.07 -4.25 -14.43
CA THR A 51 1.74 -3.59 -13.30
C THR A 51 2.60 -4.64 -12.60
N THR A 52 3.93 -4.58 -12.72
CA THR A 52 4.83 -5.56 -12.11
C THR A 52 4.56 -5.51 -10.61
N ILE A 53 3.77 -6.47 -10.12
CA ILE A 53 3.53 -6.63 -8.70
C ILE A 53 4.87 -7.10 -8.15
N CYS A 54 5.66 -6.16 -7.62
CA CYS A 54 6.84 -6.51 -6.86
C CYS A 54 6.34 -7.05 -5.52
N ARG A 55 5.84 -8.29 -5.54
CA ARG A 55 5.27 -8.95 -4.37
C ARG A 55 6.44 -9.27 -3.43
N LEU A 56 6.83 -8.27 -2.65
CA LEU A 56 7.88 -8.41 -1.67
C LEU A 56 7.47 -9.54 -0.73
N PRO A 57 8.35 -10.55 -0.51
CA PRO A 57 8.12 -11.51 0.56
C PRO A 57 7.98 -10.75 1.87
N LEU A 58 7.17 -11.30 2.80
CA LEU A 58 7.07 -10.69 4.12
C LEU A 58 8.49 -10.62 4.72
N PRO A 59 8.93 -9.44 5.18
CA PRO A 59 10.28 -9.28 5.70
C PRO A 59 10.50 -10.22 6.88
N ILE A 60 11.59 -11.00 6.81
CA ILE A 60 11.92 -12.02 7.81
C ILE A 60 12.40 -11.31 9.08
N VAL A 61 11.96 -11.77 10.26
CA VAL A 61 12.42 -11.20 11.53
C VAL A 61 13.94 -11.39 11.63
N GLY A 62 14.67 -10.30 11.86
CA GLY A 62 16.14 -10.31 11.95
C GLY A 62 16.87 -10.12 10.62
N GLU A 63 16.16 -9.87 9.52
CA GLU A 63 16.80 -9.55 8.24
C GLU A 63 17.61 -8.24 8.34
N PRO A 64 18.86 -8.20 7.86
CA PRO A 64 19.71 -7.02 7.95
C PRO A 64 19.07 -5.83 7.22
N ARG A 65 18.98 -4.69 7.90
CA ARG A 65 18.44 -3.46 7.32
C ARG A 65 19.55 -2.68 6.63
N HIS A 66 19.28 -2.27 5.39
CA HIS A 66 20.18 -1.39 4.66
C HIS A 66 19.80 0.08 4.89
N ARG A 67 20.81 0.92 5.12
CA ARG A 67 20.63 2.37 5.25
C ARG A 67 20.64 3.00 3.86
N ILE A 68 19.59 3.75 3.56
CA ILE A 68 19.49 4.60 2.37
C ILE A 68 19.49 6.05 2.87
N GLU A 69 20.42 6.86 2.37
CA GLU A 69 20.49 8.28 2.69
C GLU A 69 19.72 9.10 1.64
N ILE A 70 18.72 9.85 2.09
CA ILE A 70 17.84 10.66 1.25
C ILE A 70 18.12 12.12 1.57
N ARG A 71 18.44 12.90 0.56
CA ARG A 71 18.58 14.36 0.69
C ARG A 71 17.23 15.01 0.39
N LEU A 72 16.75 15.81 1.33
CA LEU A 72 15.52 16.57 1.23
C LEU A 72 15.84 18.05 1.42
N THR A 73 15.11 18.90 0.71
CA THR A 73 15.04 20.33 1.00
C THR A 73 14.31 20.56 2.34
N SER A 74 14.48 21.73 2.94
CA SER A 74 13.78 22.07 4.19
C SER A 74 12.24 22.02 4.03
N ALA A 75 11.72 22.40 2.86
CA ALA A 75 10.29 22.35 2.58
C ALA A 75 9.76 20.91 2.52
N GLU A 76 10.50 20.00 1.88
CA GLU A 76 10.16 18.58 1.82
C GLU A 76 10.24 17.92 3.19
N LEU A 77 11.28 18.23 3.98
CA LEU A 77 11.43 17.69 5.33
C LEU A 77 10.24 18.09 6.22
N ASN A 78 9.84 19.37 6.19
CA ASN A 78 8.67 19.84 6.93
C ASN A 78 7.38 19.13 6.47
N ALA A 79 7.22 18.88 5.17
CA ALA A 79 6.07 18.13 4.66
C ALA A 79 6.07 16.68 5.17
N VAL A 80 7.23 16.01 5.17
CA VAL A 80 7.40 14.67 5.72
C VAL A 80 7.02 14.63 7.20
N GLU A 81 7.48 15.59 8.01
CA GLU A 81 7.18 15.65 9.43
C GLU A 81 5.68 15.77 9.71
N ARG A 82 4.98 16.65 8.97
CA ARG A 82 3.52 16.78 9.10
C ARG A 82 2.78 15.51 8.70
N CYS A 83 3.17 14.89 7.58
CA CYS A 83 2.54 13.66 7.12
C CYS A 83 2.80 12.48 8.08
N ALA A 84 3.99 12.42 8.67
CA ALA A 84 4.33 11.44 9.68
C ALA A 84 3.50 11.64 10.95
N ALA A 85 3.42 12.89 11.44
CA ALA A 85 2.62 13.23 12.61
C ALA A 85 1.13 12.91 12.43
N ALA A 86 0.56 13.18 11.25
CA ALA A 86 -0.84 12.86 10.94
C ALA A 86 -1.15 11.35 11.06
N MET A 87 -0.17 10.48 10.84
CA MET A 87 -0.30 9.02 10.99
C MET A 87 0.19 8.48 12.35
N GLY A 88 0.63 9.34 13.27
CA GLY A 88 1.24 8.91 14.53
C GLY A 88 2.63 8.26 14.36
N LEU A 89 3.35 8.60 13.28
CA LEU A 89 4.65 8.02 12.92
C LEU A 89 5.78 9.05 13.05
N ARG A 90 7.02 8.55 13.21
CA ARG A 90 8.23 9.35 13.00
C ARG A 90 8.54 9.47 11.51
N SER A 91 9.21 10.55 11.10
CA SER A 91 9.57 10.84 9.69
C SER A 91 10.23 9.64 8.97
N ASN A 92 11.27 9.04 9.54
CA ASN A 92 11.92 7.87 8.93
C ASN A 92 10.98 6.68 8.77
N ARG A 93 10.09 6.46 9.74
CA ARG A 93 9.13 5.35 9.72
C ARG A 93 8.06 5.58 8.66
N TRP A 94 7.59 6.82 8.54
CA TRP A 94 6.68 7.24 7.48
C TRP A 94 7.28 7.03 6.09
N ILE A 95 8.54 7.42 5.86
CA ILE A 95 9.24 7.20 4.59
C ILE A 95 9.34 5.71 4.27
N VAL A 96 9.71 4.88 5.26
CA VAL A 96 9.76 3.42 5.08
C VAL A 96 8.39 2.85 4.76
N SER A 97 7.33 3.31 5.42
CA SER A 97 5.95 2.93 5.11
C SER A 97 5.57 3.34 3.69
N LEU A 98 5.93 4.52 3.22
CA LEU A 98 5.67 4.96 1.84
C LEU A 98 6.34 4.03 0.81
N VAL A 99 7.62 3.70 1.03
CA VAL A 99 8.34 2.74 0.18
C VAL A 99 7.65 1.37 0.18
N ARG A 100 7.26 0.87 1.35
CA ARG A 100 6.54 -0.40 1.48
C ARG A 100 5.18 -0.37 0.80
N ALA A 101 4.41 0.71 0.94
CA ALA A 101 3.12 0.89 0.29
C ALA A 101 3.27 0.83 -1.23
N GLN A 102 4.30 1.49 -1.78
CA GLN A 102 4.53 1.51 -3.21
C GLN A 102 4.97 0.15 -3.77
N LEU A 103 5.77 -0.60 -3.00
CA LEU A 103 6.26 -1.90 -3.43
C LEU A 103 5.19 -3.01 -3.27
N SER A 104 4.50 -3.04 -2.12
CA SER A 104 3.52 -4.09 -1.81
C SER A 104 2.11 -3.83 -2.36
N ARG A 105 1.79 -2.57 -2.74
CA ARG A 105 0.42 -2.11 -3.04
C ARG A 105 -0.59 -2.36 -1.90
N GLU A 106 -0.11 -2.57 -0.68
CA GLU A 106 -0.93 -2.76 0.50
C GLU A 106 -1.08 -1.46 1.30
N PRO A 107 -2.25 -1.22 1.93
CA PRO A 107 -2.48 -0.04 2.74
C PRO A 107 -1.55 -0.01 3.95
N GLN A 108 -0.87 1.12 4.16
CA GLN A 108 -0.12 1.41 5.38
C GLN A 108 -0.98 2.34 6.24
N LEU A 109 -1.57 1.77 7.28
CA LEU A 109 -2.49 2.46 8.18
C LEU A 109 -1.70 3.07 9.33
N GLY A 110 -1.97 4.34 9.65
CA GLY A 110 -1.47 5.01 10.85
C GLY A 110 -2.24 4.61 12.10
N GLU A 111 -1.84 5.20 13.23
CA GLU A 111 -2.48 4.97 14.52
C GLU A 111 -3.95 5.42 14.53
N PRO A 112 -4.30 6.64 14.02
CA PRO A 112 -5.68 7.06 14.02
C PRO A 112 -6.55 6.18 13.11
N GLU A 113 -6.03 5.74 11.97
CA GLU A 113 -6.75 4.85 11.06
C GLU A 113 -6.99 3.46 11.67
N LEU A 114 -5.97 2.88 12.31
CA LEU A 114 -6.10 1.60 13.02
C LEU A 114 -7.12 1.69 14.16
N SER A 115 -7.10 2.79 14.92
CA SER A 115 -8.08 3.05 15.99
C SER A 115 -9.50 3.16 15.45
N ALA A 116 -9.70 3.96 14.39
CA ALA A 116 -11.00 4.12 13.74
C ALA A 116 -11.55 2.79 13.18
N LEU A 117 -10.69 1.99 12.54
CA LEU A 117 -11.05 0.65 12.05
C LEU A 117 -11.39 -0.31 13.19
N SER A 118 -10.66 -0.25 14.30
CA SER A 118 -10.96 -1.06 15.49
C SER A 118 -12.36 -0.76 16.02
N VAL A 119 -12.71 0.53 16.17
CA VAL A 119 -14.03 0.96 16.62
C VAL A 119 -15.13 0.55 15.64
N SER A 120 -14.89 0.74 14.33
CA SER A 120 -15.85 0.33 13.29
C SER A 120 -16.11 -1.17 13.31
N ASN A 121 -15.05 -1.97 13.38
CA ASN A 121 -15.15 -3.44 13.43
C ASN A 121 -15.85 -3.93 14.69
N GLN A 122 -15.62 -3.30 15.84
CA GLN A 122 -16.33 -3.64 17.07
C GLN A 122 -17.85 -3.45 16.90
N ARG A 123 -18.28 -2.31 16.32
CA ARG A 123 -19.71 -2.05 16.05
C ARG A 123 -20.30 -3.05 15.05
N LEU A 124 -19.56 -3.38 14.00
CA LEU A 124 -20.00 -4.39 13.03
C LEU A 124 -20.12 -5.79 13.66
N ALA A 125 -19.22 -6.15 14.58
CA ALA A 125 -19.31 -7.41 15.33
C ALA A 125 -20.56 -7.45 16.23
N GLU A 126 -20.91 -6.31 16.86
CA GLU A 126 -22.16 -6.19 17.62
C GLU A 126 -23.39 -6.38 16.74
N ILE A 127 -23.42 -5.77 15.54
CA ILE A 127 -24.48 -5.97 14.56
C ILE A 127 -24.56 -7.44 14.13
N GLY A 128 -23.43 -8.07 13.82
CA GLY A 128 -23.38 -9.49 13.47
C GLY A 128 -23.93 -10.41 14.57
N ARG A 129 -23.65 -10.08 15.84
CA ARG A 129 -24.21 -10.78 17.00
C ARG A 129 -25.74 -10.61 17.07
N LEU A 130 -26.25 -9.39 16.89
CA LEU A 130 -27.69 -9.11 16.90
C LEU A 130 -28.42 -9.84 15.76
N LEU A 131 -27.87 -9.82 14.55
CA LEU A 131 -28.38 -10.61 13.42
C LEU A 131 -28.41 -12.11 13.74
N GLY A 132 -27.39 -12.60 14.44
CA GLY A 132 -27.34 -13.98 14.90
C GLY A 132 -28.40 -14.34 15.95
N GLN A 133 -28.83 -13.38 16.77
CA GLN A 133 -29.92 -13.56 17.74
C GLN A 133 -31.29 -13.53 17.04
N LEU A 134 -31.48 -12.59 16.10
CA LEU A 134 -32.68 -12.51 15.27
C LEU A 134 -32.85 -13.80 14.45
N ALA A 135 -31.79 -14.27 13.80
CA ALA A 135 -31.75 -15.52 13.03
C ALA A 135 -31.96 -16.81 13.88
N ARG A 136 -32.11 -16.70 15.19
CA ARG A 136 -32.44 -17.83 16.10
C ARG A 136 -33.79 -17.65 16.78
N ALA A 137 -34.44 -16.50 16.63
CA ALA A 137 -35.70 -16.19 17.29
C ALA A 137 -36.91 -16.70 16.46
N ASP A 138 -37.64 -17.65 17.07
CA ASP A 138 -39.01 -18.13 16.81
C ASP A 138 -39.45 -18.39 15.35
N GLU A 139 -39.53 -19.68 14.97
CA GLU A 139 -39.78 -20.22 13.61
C GLU A 139 -41.26 -20.30 13.18
N THR A 140 -42.18 -19.56 13.81
CA THR A 140 -43.62 -19.88 13.70
C THR A 140 -44.34 -19.44 12.42
N GLU A 141 -43.71 -18.72 11.48
CA GLU A 141 -44.35 -18.30 10.21
C GLU A 141 -43.45 -18.47 8.98
N LEU A 142 -44.02 -18.92 7.85
CA LEU A 142 -43.32 -19.09 6.56
C LEU A 142 -42.65 -17.80 6.06
N VAL A 143 -43.29 -16.63 6.26
CA VAL A 143 -42.72 -15.30 5.96
C VAL A 143 -41.46 -15.03 6.81
N ARG A 144 -41.43 -15.55 8.04
CA ARG A 144 -40.30 -15.42 8.95
C ARG A 144 -39.12 -16.27 8.49
N ARG A 145 -39.36 -17.40 7.83
CA ARG A 145 -38.30 -18.29 7.32
C ARG A 145 -37.42 -17.63 6.25
N ASP A 146 -38.01 -16.79 5.41
CA ASP A 146 -37.27 -16.05 4.36
C ASP A 146 -36.39 -14.94 4.98
N LEU A 147 -36.95 -14.13 5.89
CA LEU A 147 -36.18 -13.13 6.65
C LEU A 147 -35.02 -13.74 7.45
N MET A 148 -35.21 -14.93 8.00
CA MET A 148 -34.15 -15.63 8.76
C MET A 148 -32.99 -16.04 7.86
N SER A 149 -33.29 -16.46 6.63
CA SER A 149 -32.28 -16.74 5.60
C SER A 149 -31.53 -15.47 5.21
N GLU A 150 -32.23 -14.35 5.01
CA GLU A 150 -31.61 -13.04 4.72
C GLU A 150 -30.71 -12.56 5.86
N TRP A 151 -31.14 -12.67 7.12
CA TRP A 151 -30.32 -12.31 8.29
C TRP A 151 -29.09 -13.19 8.44
N ALA A 152 -29.20 -14.49 8.15
CA ALA A 152 -28.08 -15.41 8.17
C ALA A 152 -27.05 -15.07 7.08
N GLU A 153 -27.51 -14.75 5.87
CA GLU A 153 -26.65 -14.34 4.76
C GLU A 153 -25.98 -12.97 5.04
N LEU A 154 -26.73 -12.00 5.57
CA LEU A 154 -26.16 -10.71 5.96
C LEU A 154 -25.09 -10.87 7.05
N ARG A 155 -25.36 -11.71 8.06
CA ARG A 155 -24.37 -12.04 9.09
C ARG A 155 -23.10 -12.64 8.48
N LYS A 156 -23.24 -13.58 7.54
CA LYS A 156 -22.10 -14.20 6.87
C LYS A 156 -21.23 -13.16 6.15
N ARG A 157 -21.87 -12.18 5.48
CA ARG A 157 -21.17 -11.06 4.82
C ARG A 157 -20.45 -10.15 5.82
N VAL A 158 -21.08 -9.85 6.96
CA VAL A 158 -20.46 -9.09 8.06
C VAL A 158 -19.24 -9.84 8.60
N ASP A 159 -19.36 -11.14 8.87
CA ASP A 159 -18.27 -11.97 9.39
C ASP A 159 -17.10 -12.06 8.39
N GLU A 160 -17.38 -12.13 7.08
CA GLU A 160 -16.36 -12.08 6.02
C GLU A 160 -15.61 -10.75 6.00
N HIS A 161 -16.35 -9.65 6.06
CA HIS A 161 -15.77 -8.31 6.12
C HIS A 161 -14.87 -8.14 7.34
N LEU A 162 -15.36 -8.53 8.53
CA LEU A 162 -14.59 -8.47 9.77
C LEU A 162 -13.29 -9.28 9.69
N ARG A 163 -13.33 -10.49 9.11
CA ARG A 163 -12.14 -11.32 8.89
C ARG A 163 -11.14 -10.65 7.96
N THR A 164 -11.62 -10.06 6.86
CA THR A 164 -10.78 -9.34 5.90
C THR A 164 -10.09 -8.14 6.53
N VAL A 165 -10.85 -7.28 7.24
CA VAL A 165 -10.27 -6.09 7.88
C VAL A 165 -9.32 -6.47 9.00
N ALA A 166 -9.64 -7.49 9.82
CA ALA A 166 -8.74 -7.99 10.85
C ALA A 166 -7.41 -8.50 10.28
N ALA A 167 -7.42 -9.15 9.10
CA ALA A 167 -6.19 -9.57 8.43
C ALA A 167 -5.33 -8.37 8.00
N ILE A 168 -5.94 -7.32 7.43
CA ILE A 168 -5.25 -6.08 7.03
C ILE A 168 -4.65 -5.36 8.25
N MET A 169 -5.42 -5.24 9.34
CA MET A 169 -4.96 -4.60 10.58
C MET A 169 -3.81 -5.39 11.21
N ARG A 170 -3.89 -6.73 11.26
CA ARG A 170 -2.81 -7.57 11.78
C ARG A 170 -1.53 -7.44 10.93
N ALA A 171 -1.66 -7.48 9.61
CA ALA A 171 -0.53 -7.27 8.71
C ALA A 171 0.13 -5.89 8.91
N ASN A 172 -0.66 -4.84 9.19
CA ASN A 172 -0.13 -3.51 9.52
C ASN A 172 0.62 -3.51 10.86
N LEU A 173 0.03 -4.07 11.91
CA LEU A 173 0.64 -4.14 13.25
C LEU A 173 1.92 -4.99 13.28
N ASP A 174 1.95 -6.10 12.56
CA ASP A 174 3.14 -6.97 12.44
C ASP A 174 4.30 -6.25 11.74
N ARG A 175 4.01 -5.32 10.83
CA ARG A 175 5.02 -4.47 10.18
C ARG A 175 5.53 -3.35 11.08
N TRP A 176 4.75 -2.97 12.10
CA TRP A 176 5.09 -1.94 13.07
C TRP A 176 5.90 -2.46 14.24
N SER A 177 5.54 -3.62 14.79
CA SER A 177 6.20 -4.21 15.96
C SER A 177 7.67 -4.59 15.74
N ARG A 178 8.18 -4.43 14.51
CA ARG A 178 9.51 -4.84 14.06
C ARG A 178 10.40 -3.63 13.74
#